data_AF-A0A6B9FQQ1-F1
#
_entry.id   AF-A0A6B9FQQ1-F1
#
_cell.length_a   1.000
_cell.length_b   1.000
_cell.length_c   1.000
_cell.angle_alpha   90.00
_cell.angle_beta   90.00
_cell.angle_gamma   90.00
#
_symmetry.space_group_name_H-M   'P 1'
#
loop_
_entity.id
_entity.type
_entity.pdbx_description
1 polymer ?
#
loop_
_entity_poly.entity_id
_entity_poly.type
_entity_poly.pdbx_seq_one_letter_code
_entity_poly.pdbx_strand_id
1 'polypeptide(L)'
;MSGVGMTAGSRPAARGPLRTGSAGTERWRPSLGAAAPILAMLIALAAVAATGLSQRTAVPEHVEPWIFGYFVARYPLFAFSLVYGVAHLVRIAFGPGPASMARRVLFGTLGAAVLLAAGLYPTFGGLILRAGFAAGGMAFLTHQPLWLAYGLGAGVAAALFGGIVGLFAIAANRPLRPHLRRVGAGALAFLALWFGAILIGLSGSLGVGPWPLRALRPGEAALAALVLIMAALPHTVLATALRHRRSP
;
A
#
# COMPACT_ATOMS: atom_id res chain seq x y z
N MET A 1 -50.89 -25.71 67.90
CA MET A 1 -50.74 -26.86 67.00
C MET A 1 -51.14 -26.42 65.61
N SER A 2 -50.17 -26.41 64.69
CA SER A 2 -50.25 -26.26 63.21
C SER A 2 -48.80 -26.02 62.79
N GLY A 3 -48.11 -26.84 62.01
CA GLY A 3 -48.54 -27.78 60.98
C GLY A 3 -47.63 -27.53 59.78
N VAL A 4 -46.46 -28.19 59.78
CA VAL A 4 -45.42 -28.12 58.74
C VAL A 4 -45.93 -28.74 57.44
N GLY A 5 -45.74 -28.07 56.30
CA GLY A 5 -46.07 -28.56 54.97
C GLY A 5 -45.03 -28.12 53.94
N MET A 6 -44.01 -28.95 53.79
CA MET A 6 -42.92 -28.84 52.82
C MET A 6 -43.32 -29.66 51.58
N THR A 7 -43.37 -29.07 50.39
CA THR A 7 -43.24 -29.85 49.14
C THR A 7 -42.40 -29.12 48.11
N ALA A 8 -41.33 -29.81 47.71
CA ALA A 8 -40.35 -29.42 46.73
C ALA A 8 -40.92 -29.58 45.32
N GLY A 9 -40.86 -28.50 44.53
CA GLY A 9 -41.12 -28.53 43.09
C GLY A 9 -39.82 -28.41 42.30
N SER A 10 -39.13 -29.54 42.10
CA SER A 10 -37.99 -29.64 41.17
C SER A 10 -38.51 -29.84 39.74
N ARG A 11 -38.55 -28.77 38.95
CA ARG A 11 -38.71 -28.87 37.49
C ARG A 11 -37.32 -29.04 36.84
N PRO A 12 -37.06 -30.12 36.10
CA PRO A 12 -35.83 -30.21 35.30
C PRO A 12 -35.93 -29.22 34.13
N ALA A 13 -34.98 -28.27 34.10
CA ALA A 13 -34.79 -27.36 32.99
C ALA A 13 -34.52 -28.17 31.71
N ALA A 14 -35.39 -28.03 30.73
CA ALA A 14 -35.21 -28.56 29.39
C ALA A 14 -33.88 -28.07 28.83
N ARG A 15 -32.94 -28.99 28.63
CA ARG A 15 -31.73 -28.76 27.82
C ARG A 15 -32.19 -28.47 26.40
N GLY A 16 -32.19 -27.19 26.02
CA GLY A 16 -32.35 -26.79 24.63
C GLY A 16 -31.29 -27.49 23.77
N PRO A 17 -31.63 -27.84 22.51
CA PRO A 17 -30.68 -28.50 21.62
C PRO A 17 -29.45 -27.62 21.46
N LEU A 18 -28.28 -28.23 21.71
CA LEU A 18 -26.97 -27.70 21.36
C LEU A 18 -27.03 -27.25 19.89
N ARG A 19 -27.09 -25.93 19.68
CA ARG A 19 -26.68 -25.32 18.42
C ARG A 19 -25.23 -25.71 18.23
N THR A 20 -24.99 -26.80 17.51
CA THR A 20 -23.72 -27.08 16.86
C THR A 20 -23.50 -25.92 15.89
N GLY A 21 -22.82 -24.90 16.40
CA GLY A 21 -22.30 -23.83 15.58
C GLY A 21 -21.46 -24.50 14.51
N SER A 22 -21.97 -24.51 13.29
CA SER A 22 -21.17 -24.69 12.08
C SER A 22 -20.14 -23.57 12.10
N ALA A 23 -19.03 -23.82 12.79
CA ALA A 23 -17.89 -22.93 12.87
C ALA A 23 -17.53 -22.58 11.43
N GLY A 24 -17.67 -21.29 11.13
CA GLY A 24 -17.59 -20.73 9.80
C GLY A 24 -16.35 -21.20 9.08
N THR A 25 -16.54 -22.16 8.18
CA THR A 25 -15.78 -22.26 6.94
C THR A 25 -16.30 -21.23 5.94
N GLU A 26 -16.58 -20.01 6.44
CA GLU A 26 -16.82 -18.86 5.59
C GLU A 26 -15.49 -18.55 4.93
N ARG A 27 -15.37 -19.17 3.75
CA ARG A 27 -14.24 -19.17 2.85
C ARG A 27 -13.59 -17.80 2.87
N TRP A 28 -12.28 -17.79 3.08
CA TRP A 28 -11.40 -16.80 2.50
C TRP A 28 -11.66 -16.78 0.98
N ARG A 29 -12.73 -16.11 0.55
CA ARG A 29 -12.88 -15.69 -0.84
C ARG A 29 -11.99 -14.47 -0.93
N PRO A 30 -10.82 -14.54 -1.60
CA PRO A 30 -10.10 -13.33 -1.92
C PRO A 30 -11.06 -12.44 -2.71
N SER A 31 -11.59 -11.40 -2.07
CA SER A 31 -12.38 -10.41 -2.80
C SER A 31 -11.46 -9.84 -3.87
N LEU A 32 -11.86 -9.86 -5.14
CA LEU A 32 -11.05 -9.32 -6.23
C LEU A 32 -10.63 -7.86 -5.95
N GLY A 33 -11.46 -7.12 -5.19
CA GLY A 33 -11.15 -5.78 -4.68
C GLY A 33 -9.92 -5.71 -3.76
N ALA A 34 -9.53 -6.82 -3.12
CA ALA A 34 -8.31 -6.93 -2.33
C ALA A 34 -7.04 -6.68 -3.16
N ALA A 35 -7.00 -7.28 -4.36
CA ALA A 35 -5.87 -7.22 -5.27
C ALA A 35 -5.90 -5.99 -6.19
N ALA A 36 -6.98 -5.20 -6.20
CA ALA A 36 -7.18 -4.09 -7.12
C ALA A 36 -5.98 -3.12 -7.23
N PRO A 37 -5.31 -2.69 -6.13
CA PRO A 37 -4.14 -1.82 -6.24
C PRO A 37 -2.94 -2.49 -6.94
N ILE A 38 -2.73 -3.79 -6.71
CA ILE A 38 -1.67 -4.56 -7.39
C ILE A 38 -2.03 -4.70 -8.87
N LEU A 39 -3.28 -5.05 -9.19
CA LEU A 39 -3.73 -5.17 -10.58
C LEU A 39 -3.60 -3.85 -11.35
N ALA A 40 -3.99 -2.72 -10.75
CA ALA A 40 -3.85 -1.40 -11.39
C ALA A 40 -2.38 -1.08 -11.72
N MET A 41 -1.49 -1.35 -10.78
CA MET A 41 -0.05 -1.21 -10.97
C MET A 41 0.50 -2.11 -12.08
N LEU A 42 0.06 -3.38 -12.15
CA LEU A 42 0.48 -4.32 -13.19
C LEU A 42 -0.10 -3.99 -14.57
N ILE A 43 -1.34 -3.48 -14.63
CA ILE A 43 -1.94 -2.98 -15.87
C ILE A 43 -1.16 -1.79 -16.39
N ALA A 44 -0.75 -0.86 -15.52
CA ALA A 44 0.10 0.26 -15.92
C ALA A 44 1.46 -0.22 -16.47
N LEU A 45 2.09 -1.22 -15.83
CA LEU A 45 3.31 -1.83 -16.34
C LEU A 45 3.09 -2.51 -17.70
N ALA A 46 2.00 -3.27 -17.85
CA ALA A 46 1.65 -3.93 -19.11
C ALA A 46 1.39 -2.91 -20.23
N ALA A 47 0.73 -1.79 -19.93
CA ALA A 47 0.50 -0.70 -20.87
C ALA A 47 1.83 -0.06 -21.31
N VAL A 48 2.75 0.21 -20.38
CA VAL A 48 4.08 0.73 -20.69
C VAL A 48 4.87 -0.25 -21.57
N ALA A 49 4.83 -1.55 -21.25
CA ALA A 49 5.51 -2.58 -22.03
C ALA A 49 4.90 -2.74 -23.43
N ALA A 50 3.57 -2.70 -23.55
CA ALA A 50 2.87 -2.87 -24.82
C ALA A 50 3.01 -1.66 -25.76
N THR A 51 3.05 -0.45 -25.20
CA THR A 51 3.22 0.78 -25.98
C THR A 51 4.67 1.06 -26.35
N GLY A 52 5.63 0.37 -25.72
CA GLY A 52 7.05 0.66 -25.90
C GLY A 52 7.47 2.05 -25.39
N LEU A 53 6.67 2.64 -24.49
CA LEU A 53 6.87 4.00 -23.99
C LEU A 53 8.26 4.13 -23.35
N SER A 54 9.07 5.05 -23.89
CA SER A 54 10.43 5.35 -23.44
C SER A 54 10.81 6.80 -23.74
N GLN A 55 11.98 7.25 -23.27
CA GLN A 55 12.57 8.54 -23.65
C GLN A 55 12.79 8.66 -25.15
N ARG A 56 12.94 7.54 -25.87
CA ARG A 56 13.17 7.52 -27.32
C ARG A 56 11.90 7.70 -28.14
N THR A 57 10.73 7.54 -27.53
CA THR A 57 9.45 7.91 -28.17
C THR A 57 9.25 9.40 -28.03
N ALA A 58 8.93 10.09 -29.13
CA ALA A 58 8.94 11.55 -29.26
C ALA A 58 8.16 12.28 -28.14
N VAL A 59 8.86 12.63 -27.07
CA VAL A 59 8.41 13.62 -26.08
C VAL A 59 9.05 14.95 -26.47
N PRO A 60 8.30 16.06 -26.53
CA PRO A 60 8.87 17.35 -26.85
C PRO A 60 10.01 17.71 -25.88
N GLU A 61 11.14 18.20 -26.40
CA GLU A 61 12.38 18.43 -25.64
C GLU A 61 12.18 19.32 -24.39
N HIS A 62 11.25 20.28 -24.44
CA HIS A 62 10.96 21.18 -23.31
C HIS A 62 10.19 20.50 -22.16
N VAL A 63 9.56 19.36 -22.41
CA VAL A 63 8.80 18.58 -21.41
C VAL A 63 9.61 17.40 -20.89
N GLU A 64 10.64 16.97 -21.64
CA GLU A 64 11.48 15.82 -21.31
C GLU A 64 12.07 15.89 -19.89
N PRO A 65 12.64 17.01 -19.40
CA PRO A 65 13.23 17.07 -18.05
C PRO A 65 12.19 16.90 -16.92
N TRP A 66 10.94 17.26 -17.19
CA TRP A 66 9.83 17.17 -16.23
C TRP A 66 9.29 15.74 -16.12
N ILE A 67 9.25 15.02 -17.24
CA ILE A 67 8.77 13.63 -17.34
C ILE A 67 9.89 12.64 -17.01
N PHE A 68 11.11 12.94 -17.45
CA PHE A 68 12.26 12.04 -17.47
C PHE A 68 13.44 12.50 -16.61
N GLY A 69 13.16 13.18 -15.49
CA GLY A 69 14.18 13.63 -14.54
C GLY A 69 14.98 12.50 -13.87
N TYR A 70 16.06 12.89 -13.17
CA TYR A 70 17.02 11.98 -12.50
C TYR A 70 16.39 10.75 -11.81
N PHE A 71 15.32 10.97 -11.04
CA PHE A 71 14.72 9.91 -10.24
C PHE A 71 13.95 8.86 -11.05
N VAL A 72 13.44 9.17 -12.25
CA VAL A 72 12.78 8.13 -13.06
C VAL A 72 13.81 7.22 -13.71
N ALA A 73 14.97 7.76 -14.08
CA ALA A 73 16.09 6.98 -14.58
C ALA A 73 16.70 6.10 -13.47
N ARG A 74 16.74 6.61 -12.22
CA ARG A 74 17.36 5.90 -11.10
C ARG A 74 16.41 4.94 -10.36
N TYR A 75 15.13 5.28 -10.26
CA TYR A 75 14.10 4.52 -9.52
C TYR A 75 12.82 4.35 -10.33
N PRO A 76 12.90 3.71 -11.51
CA PRO A 76 11.77 3.63 -12.44
C PRO A 76 10.52 2.99 -11.85
N LEU A 77 10.68 1.95 -11.02
CA LEU A 77 9.55 1.21 -10.45
C LEU A 77 8.74 2.03 -9.42
N PHE A 78 9.24 3.18 -9.00
CA PHE A 78 8.47 4.12 -8.17
C PHE A 78 7.23 4.64 -8.91
N ALA A 79 7.27 4.79 -10.24
CA ALA A 79 6.12 5.25 -11.03
C ALA A 79 4.91 4.31 -10.83
N PHE A 80 5.16 3.00 -10.88
CA PHE A 80 4.13 1.98 -10.65
C PHE A 80 3.66 1.96 -9.19
N SER A 81 4.55 2.31 -8.25
CA SER A 81 4.19 2.44 -6.84
C SER A 81 3.25 3.61 -6.58
N LEU A 82 3.36 4.72 -7.33
CA LEU A 82 2.38 5.80 -7.30
C LEU A 82 1.01 5.33 -7.79
N VAL A 83 0.96 4.55 -8.88
CA VAL A 83 -0.28 3.92 -9.37
C VAL A 83 -0.90 3.03 -8.29
N TYR A 84 -0.09 2.21 -7.61
CA TYR A 84 -0.53 1.42 -6.47
C TYR A 84 -1.14 2.27 -5.36
N GLY A 85 -0.47 3.35 -4.94
CA GLY A 85 -0.94 4.23 -3.87
C GLY A 85 -2.24 4.95 -4.22
N VAL A 86 -2.35 5.46 -5.45
CA VAL A 86 -3.59 6.08 -5.96
C VAL A 86 -4.72 5.06 -6.01
N ALA A 87 -4.49 3.87 -6.58
CA ALA A 87 -5.50 2.81 -6.64
C ALA A 87 -5.94 2.35 -5.23
N HIS A 88 -5.03 2.34 -4.26
CA HIS A 88 -5.34 2.07 -2.86
C HIS A 88 -6.29 3.14 -2.27
N LEU A 89 -6.05 4.42 -2.54
CA LEU A 89 -6.90 5.52 -2.08
C LEU A 89 -8.27 5.54 -2.79
N VAL A 90 -8.31 5.24 -4.09
CA VAL A 90 -9.55 5.05 -4.85
C VAL A 90 -10.38 3.93 -4.23
N ARG A 91 -9.76 2.79 -3.93
CA ARG A 91 -10.44 1.70 -3.22
C ARG A 91 -10.98 2.13 -1.85
N ILE A 92 -10.23 2.96 -1.11
CA ILE A 92 -10.70 3.52 0.16
C ILE A 92 -11.90 4.45 -0.04
N ALA A 93 -11.91 5.24 -1.12
CA ALA A 93 -13.00 6.16 -1.45
C ALA A 93 -14.30 5.41 -1.80
N PHE A 94 -14.22 4.33 -2.59
CA PHE A 94 -15.37 3.61 -3.14
C PHE A 94 -15.75 2.30 -2.44
N GLY A 95 -14.93 1.77 -1.52
CA GLY A 95 -15.27 0.57 -0.75
C GLY A 95 -16.49 0.73 0.19
N PRO A 96 -16.78 -0.22 1.08
CA PRO A 96 -17.65 0.01 2.23
C PRO A 96 -16.87 0.67 3.38
N GLY A 97 -17.53 1.53 4.17
CA GLY A 97 -16.91 2.20 5.32
C GLY A 97 -17.91 2.92 6.21
N PRO A 98 -17.54 3.24 7.47
CA PRO A 98 -18.44 3.86 8.46
C PRO A 98 -18.69 5.36 8.23
N ALA A 99 -17.93 5.98 7.33
CA ALA A 99 -18.09 7.39 6.99
C ALA A 99 -18.97 7.56 5.74
N SER A 100 -19.56 8.74 5.57
CA SER A 100 -20.34 9.09 4.38
C SER A 100 -19.50 8.98 3.11
N MET A 101 -20.14 8.62 1.99
CA MET A 101 -19.48 8.51 0.69
C MET A 101 -18.79 9.83 0.29
N ALA A 102 -19.44 10.98 0.53
CA ALA A 102 -18.88 12.30 0.24
C ALA A 102 -17.53 12.53 0.95
N ARG A 103 -17.45 12.24 2.25
CA ARG A 103 -16.21 12.38 3.03
C ARG A 103 -15.11 11.47 2.49
N ARG A 104 -15.46 10.24 2.11
CA ARG A 104 -14.51 9.24 1.61
C ARG A 104 -13.97 9.59 0.23
N VAL A 105 -14.82 10.12 -0.66
CA VAL A 105 -14.42 10.64 -1.97
C VAL A 105 -13.54 11.88 -1.80
N LEU A 106 -13.91 12.82 -0.92
CA LEU A 106 -13.11 14.02 -0.66
C LEU A 106 -11.70 13.67 -0.16
N PHE A 107 -11.57 12.85 0.88
CA PHE A 107 -10.24 12.50 1.40
C PHE A 107 -9.48 11.51 0.49
N GLY A 108 -10.18 10.68 -0.28
CA GLY A 108 -9.56 9.81 -1.28
C GLY A 108 -8.95 10.61 -2.44
N THR A 109 -9.69 11.59 -2.96
CA THR A 109 -9.24 12.49 -4.04
C THR A 109 -8.14 13.42 -3.55
N LEU A 110 -8.31 14.05 -2.38
CA LEU A 110 -7.28 14.89 -1.77
C LEU A 110 -6.01 14.10 -1.48
N GLY A 111 -6.12 12.89 -0.96
CA GLY A 111 -4.96 12.03 -0.72
C GLY A 111 -4.25 11.64 -2.01
N ALA A 112 -4.99 11.35 -3.08
CA ALA A 112 -4.40 11.05 -4.38
C ALA A 112 -3.67 12.27 -4.95
N ALA A 113 -4.29 13.46 -4.85
CA ALA A 113 -3.66 14.71 -5.27
C ALA A 113 -2.38 15.00 -4.48
N VAL A 114 -2.39 14.86 -3.15
CA VAL A 114 -1.21 15.06 -2.31
C VAL A 114 -0.13 14.03 -2.61
N LEU A 115 -0.48 12.76 -2.83
CA LEU A 115 0.48 11.72 -3.19
C LEU A 115 1.14 12.00 -4.53
N LEU A 116 0.34 12.39 -5.54
CA LEU A 116 0.85 12.76 -6.86
C LEU A 116 1.72 14.01 -6.79
N ALA A 117 1.30 15.05 -6.07
CA ALA A 117 2.12 16.24 -5.85
C ALA A 117 3.44 15.89 -5.16
N ALA A 118 3.42 15.10 -4.08
CA ALA A 118 4.62 14.68 -3.38
C ALA A 118 5.52 13.74 -4.20
N GLY A 119 4.97 12.99 -5.15
CA GLY A 119 5.69 12.05 -6.00
C GLY A 119 6.18 12.63 -7.35
N LEU A 120 5.54 13.68 -7.86
CA LEU A 120 5.76 14.21 -9.21
C LEU A 120 6.21 15.68 -9.24
N TYR A 121 5.96 16.47 -8.21
CA TYR A 121 6.32 17.89 -8.18
C TYR A 121 7.61 18.15 -7.36
N PRO A 122 8.54 19.00 -7.85
CA PRO A 122 8.51 19.74 -9.11
C PRO A 122 8.84 18.86 -10.33
N THR A 123 9.60 17.79 -10.15
CA THR A 123 9.94 16.80 -11.19
C THR A 123 9.66 15.40 -10.65
N PHE A 124 9.61 14.39 -11.51
CA PHE A 124 9.44 12.99 -11.08
C PHE A 124 10.34 12.65 -9.88
N GLY A 125 9.77 11.93 -8.92
CA GLY A 125 10.37 11.60 -7.63
C GLY A 125 10.04 12.61 -6.53
N GLY A 126 9.70 13.85 -6.90
CA GLY A 126 9.16 14.88 -6.03
C GLY A 126 9.81 14.96 -4.64
N LEU A 127 9.01 15.21 -3.62
CA LEU A 127 9.45 15.21 -2.22
C LEU A 127 9.85 13.80 -1.74
N ILE A 128 9.14 12.75 -2.17
CA ILE A 128 9.30 11.40 -1.62
C ILE A 128 10.69 10.83 -1.91
N LEU A 129 11.10 10.79 -3.18
CA LEU A 129 12.41 10.25 -3.56
C LEU A 129 13.54 11.23 -3.23
N ARG A 130 13.31 12.55 -3.29
CA ARG A 130 14.31 13.53 -2.87
C ARG A 130 14.65 13.40 -1.39
N ALA A 131 13.65 13.27 -0.53
CA ALA A 131 13.88 13.08 0.91
C ALA A 131 14.59 11.75 1.19
N GLY A 132 14.18 10.66 0.52
CA GLY A 132 14.86 9.37 0.64
C GLY A 132 16.32 9.42 0.18
N PHE A 133 16.58 10.04 -0.98
CA PHE A 133 17.93 10.20 -1.50
C PHE A 133 18.80 11.10 -0.64
N ALA A 134 18.26 12.22 -0.15
CA ALA A 134 18.97 13.12 0.75
C ALA A 134 19.32 12.43 2.08
N ALA A 135 18.37 11.70 2.68
CA ALA A 135 18.61 10.97 3.92
C ALA A 135 19.65 9.86 3.75
N GLY A 136 19.55 9.06 2.68
CA GLY A 136 20.54 8.03 2.38
C GLY A 136 21.91 8.62 2.04
N GLY A 137 21.95 9.68 1.25
CA GLY A 137 23.18 10.40 0.90
C GLY A 137 23.87 10.97 2.13
N MET A 138 23.13 11.66 3.01
CA MET A 138 23.69 12.18 4.26
C MET A 138 24.19 11.08 5.19
N ALA A 139 23.47 9.97 5.31
CA ALA A 139 23.94 8.83 6.09
C ALA A 139 25.26 8.25 5.54
N PHE A 140 25.39 8.15 4.22
CA PHE A 140 26.64 7.71 3.59
C PHE A 140 27.78 8.71 3.83
N LEU A 141 27.51 10.02 3.72
CA LEU A 141 28.48 11.08 3.99
C LEU A 141 28.93 11.11 5.45
N THR A 142 28.09 10.65 6.39
CA THR A 142 28.45 10.48 7.81
C THR A 142 29.03 9.10 8.14
N HIS A 143 29.67 8.47 7.16
CA HIS A 143 30.41 7.21 7.27
C HIS A 143 29.55 5.98 7.62
N GLN A 144 28.25 6.00 7.37
CA GLN A 144 27.44 4.78 7.47
C GLN A 144 27.70 3.85 6.28
N PRO A 145 27.69 2.53 6.47
CA PRO A 145 27.89 1.59 5.37
C PRO A 145 26.76 1.71 4.33
N LEU A 146 27.07 1.47 3.06
CA LEU A 146 26.17 1.71 1.93
C LEU A 146 24.81 1.02 2.08
N TRP A 147 24.78 -0.22 2.59
CA TRP A 147 23.54 -0.96 2.80
C TRP A 147 22.62 -0.27 3.82
N LEU A 148 23.19 0.32 4.87
CA LEU A 148 22.45 1.03 5.91
C LEU A 148 21.95 2.37 5.39
N ALA A 149 22.82 3.13 4.72
CA ALA A 149 22.46 4.38 4.07
C ALA A 149 21.30 4.20 3.07
N TYR A 150 21.38 3.15 2.25
CA TYR A 150 20.30 2.78 1.33
C TYR A 150 19.01 2.42 2.07
N GLY A 151 19.11 1.58 3.12
CA GLY A 151 17.98 1.21 3.96
C GLY A 151 17.30 2.42 4.59
N LEU A 152 18.07 3.37 5.14
CA LEU A 152 17.55 4.60 5.73
C LEU A 152 16.84 5.47 4.70
N GLY A 153 17.44 5.65 3.52
CA GLY A 153 16.81 6.40 2.43
C GLY A 153 15.47 5.78 1.97
N ALA A 154 15.45 4.46 1.81
CA ALA A 154 14.22 3.73 1.51
C ALA A 154 13.18 3.87 2.64
N GLY A 155 13.63 3.90 3.89
CA GLY A 155 12.78 4.10 5.07
C GLY A 155 12.10 5.47 5.07
N VAL A 156 12.84 6.54 4.77
CA VAL A 156 12.28 7.89 4.67
C VAL A 156 11.27 7.99 3.52
N ALA A 157 11.59 7.43 2.35
CA ALA A 157 10.66 7.40 1.22
C ALA A 157 9.37 6.63 1.57
N ALA A 158 9.50 5.46 2.22
CA ALA A 158 8.36 4.66 2.67
C ALA A 158 7.54 5.37 3.76
N ALA A 159 8.17 6.12 4.66
CA ALA A 159 7.49 6.88 5.71
C ALA A 159 6.64 8.01 5.11
N LEU A 160 7.17 8.74 4.12
CA LEU A 160 6.41 9.79 3.43
C LEU A 160 5.26 9.20 2.60
N PHE A 161 5.55 8.19 1.77
CA PHE A 161 4.54 7.53 0.94
C PHE A 161 3.44 6.91 1.81
N GLY A 162 3.81 6.09 2.79
CA GLY A 162 2.89 5.44 3.71
C GLY A 162 2.19 6.41 4.64
N GLY A 163 2.85 7.50 5.02
CA GLY A 163 2.29 8.58 5.83
C GLY A 163 1.15 9.28 5.11
N ILE A 164 1.35 9.67 3.85
CA ILE A 164 0.29 10.28 3.02
C ILE A 164 -0.88 9.29 2.87
N VAL A 165 -0.61 8.07 2.37
CA VAL A 165 -1.66 7.06 2.14
C VAL A 165 -2.40 6.73 3.44
N GLY A 166 -1.68 6.52 4.54
CA GLY A 166 -2.22 6.18 5.84
C GLY A 166 -3.04 7.31 6.47
N LEU A 167 -2.55 8.55 6.40
CA LEU A 167 -3.25 9.73 6.94
C LEU A 167 -4.60 9.93 6.25
N PHE A 168 -4.63 9.92 4.92
CA PHE A 168 -5.86 10.08 4.17
C PHE A 168 -6.81 8.88 4.31
N ALA A 169 -6.27 7.67 4.45
CA ALA A 169 -7.08 6.49 4.78
C ALA A 169 -7.77 6.61 6.15
N ILE A 170 -7.06 7.16 7.15
CA ILE A 170 -7.60 7.43 8.49
C ILE A 170 -8.65 8.54 8.41
N ALA A 171 -8.33 9.67 7.77
CA ALA A 171 -9.24 10.80 7.61
C ALA A 171 -10.54 10.43 6.89
N ALA A 172 -10.47 9.54 5.90
CA ALA A 172 -11.61 9.05 5.14
C ALA A 172 -12.57 8.17 5.97
N ASN A 173 -12.08 7.34 6.89
CA ASN A 173 -12.88 6.23 7.45
C ASN A 173 -12.77 5.99 8.96
N ARG A 174 -11.95 6.73 9.71
CA ARG A 174 -11.66 6.37 11.11
C ARG A 174 -11.95 7.50 12.10
N PRO A 175 -12.58 7.18 13.26
CA PRO A 175 -12.55 8.07 14.41
C PRO A 175 -11.11 8.11 14.96
N LEU A 176 -10.61 9.32 15.24
CA LEU A 176 -9.23 9.67 15.60
C LEU A 176 -8.75 9.12 16.95
N ARG A 177 -9.37 8.06 17.50
CA ARG A 177 -8.97 7.51 18.80
C ARG A 177 -7.72 6.62 18.64
N PRO A 178 -6.58 6.98 19.26
CA PRO A 178 -5.40 6.13 19.25
C PRO A 178 -5.65 4.91 20.13
N HIS A 179 -5.23 3.73 19.65
CA HIS A 179 -5.23 2.50 20.44
C HIS A 179 -3.93 1.79 20.11
N LEU A 180 -3.24 1.19 21.09
CA LEU A 180 -1.90 0.63 20.94
C LEU A 180 -1.80 -0.39 19.76
N ARG A 181 -2.82 -1.26 19.64
CA ARG A 181 -3.01 -2.16 18.48
C ARG A 181 -2.99 -1.46 17.11
N ARG A 182 -3.44 -0.21 17.01
CA ARG A 182 -3.43 0.59 15.77
C ARG A 182 -2.04 1.10 15.45
N VAL A 183 -1.26 1.45 16.47
CA VAL A 183 0.16 1.82 16.31
C VAL A 183 0.94 0.62 15.77
N GLY A 184 0.78 -0.56 16.37
CA GLY A 184 1.43 -1.78 15.87
C GLY A 184 1.04 -2.14 14.44
N ALA A 185 -0.24 -2.00 14.08
CA ALA A 185 -0.69 -2.20 12.70
C ALA A 185 -0.10 -1.17 11.72
N GLY A 186 0.05 0.09 12.14
CA GLY A 186 0.72 1.14 11.37
C GLY A 186 2.21 0.86 11.19
N ALA A 187 2.89 0.42 12.25
CA ALA A 187 4.30 0.03 12.20
C ALA A 187 4.52 -1.15 11.23
N LEU A 188 3.68 -2.19 11.29
CA LEU A 188 3.75 -3.31 10.33
C LEU A 188 3.49 -2.85 8.89
N ALA A 189 2.53 -1.95 8.67
CA ALA A 189 2.28 -1.40 7.35
C ALA A 189 3.47 -0.57 6.84
N PHE A 190 4.10 0.21 7.72
CA PHE A 190 5.34 0.92 7.42
C PHE A 190 6.47 -0.05 7.06
N LEU A 191 6.71 -1.09 7.87
CA LEU A 191 7.75 -2.10 7.58
C LEU A 191 7.52 -2.79 6.24
N ALA A 192 6.26 -3.09 5.90
CA ALA A 192 5.91 -3.66 4.60
C ALA A 192 6.21 -2.70 3.43
N LEU A 193 5.89 -1.41 3.59
CA LEU A 193 6.22 -0.39 2.58
C LEU A 193 7.73 -0.14 2.50
N TRP A 194 8.44 -0.19 3.62
CA TRP A 194 9.88 -0.05 3.68
C TRP A 194 10.58 -1.19 2.95
N PHE A 195 10.15 -2.44 3.19
CA PHE A 195 10.58 -3.61 2.42
C PHE A 195 10.31 -3.42 0.92
N GLY A 196 9.11 -2.96 0.55
CA GLY A 196 8.77 -2.66 -0.84
C GLY A 196 9.68 -1.61 -1.46
N ALA A 197 9.96 -0.51 -0.76
CA ALA A 197 10.85 0.55 -1.21
C ALA A 197 12.30 0.04 -1.44
N ILE A 198 12.79 -0.83 -0.55
CA ILE A 198 14.09 -1.50 -0.71
C ILE A 198 14.12 -2.32 -2.01
N LEU A 199 13.12 -3.18 -2.24
CA LEU A 199 13.04 -3.99 -3.47
C LEU A 199 12.96 -3.12 -4.74
N ILE A 200 12.12 -2.09 -4.71
CA ILE A 200 11.93 -1.17 -5.83
C ILE A 200 13.23 -0.45 -6.19
N GLY A 201 13.97 0.07 -5.21
CA GLY A 201 15.23 0.75 -5.51
C GLY A 201 16.39 -0.19 -5.86
N LEU A 202 16.28 -1.50 -5.56
CA LEU A 202 17.23 -2.53 -5.99
C LEU A 202 16.91 -3.08 -7.38
N SER A 203 15.84 -2.63 -8.02
CA SER A 203 15.37 -3.14 -9.32
C SER A 203 16.46 -3.18 -10.41
N GLY A 204 17.30 -2.15 -10.50
CA GLY A 204 18.42 -2.13 -11.44
C GLY A 204 19.44 -3.25 -11.19
N SER A 205 19.81 -3.48 -9.92
CA SER A 205 20.70 -4.59 -9.53
C SER A 205 20.07 -5.96 -9.74
N LEU A 206 18.74 -6.04 -9.72
CA LEU A 206 17.99 -7.27 -10.01
C LEU A 206 17.88 -7.57 -11.51
N GLY A 207 18.33 -6.65 -12.38
CA GLY A 207 18.26 -6.81 -13.83
C GLY A 207 16.99 -6.27 -14.49
N VAL A 208 16.20 -5.46 -13.76
CA VAL A 208 15.09 -4.72 -14.39
C VAL A 208 15.71 -3.75 -15.41
N GLY A 209 15.28 -3.85 -16.67
CA GLY A 209 15.84 -3.11 -17.78
C GLY A 209 15.87 -1.59 -17.54
N PRO A 210 16.70 -0.84 -18.29
CA PRO A 210 16.98 0.57 -18.03
C PRO A 210 15.86 1.50 -18.48
N TRP A 211 14.61 1.05 -18.42
CA TRP A 211 13.44 1.90 -18.61
C TRP A 211 13.50 3.06 -17.62
N PRO A 212 13.26 4.31 -18.04
CA PRO A 212 12.68 4.71 -19.33
C PRO A 212 13.67 5.01 -20.46
N LEU A 213 14.99 4.79 -20.31
CA LEU A 213 15.99 5.09 -21.36
C LEU A 213 15.75 4.29 -22.66
N ARG A 214 15.16 3.10 -22.54
CA ARG A 214 14.61 2.30 -23.65
C ARG A 214 13.34 1.58 -23.22
N ALA A 215 12.60 1.08 -24.21
CA ALA A 215 11.47 0.21 -23.98
C ALA A 215 11.87 -1.05 -23.20
N LEU A 216 10.95 -1.52 -22.35
CA LEU A 216 11.08 -2.77 -21.62
C LEU A 216 10.98 -3.95 -22.58
N ARG A 217 11.90 -4.91 -22.45
CA ARG A 217 11.74 -6.21 -23.11
C ARG A 217 10.70 -7.05 -22.34
N PRO A 218 10.04 -8.03 -22.98
CA PRO A 218 9.05 -8.87 -22.29
C PRO A 218 9.59 -9.55 -21.02
N GLY A 219 10.83 -10.06 -21.05
CA GLY A 219 11.46 -10.65 -19.87
C GLY A 219 11.72 -9.65 -18.73
N GLU A 220 12.07 -8.41 -19.07
CA GLU A 220 12.29 -7.33 -18.08
C GLU A 220 10.97 -6.85 -17.49
N ALA A 221 9.91 -6.80 -18.30
CA ALA A 221 8.56 -6.50 -17.83
C ALA A 221 8.05 -7.60 -16.88
N ALA A 222 8.30 -8.87 -17.19
CA ALA A 222 7.96 -9.98 -16.30
C ALA A 222 8.71 -9.92 -14.97
N LEU A 223 10.02 -9.61 -15.00
CA LEU A 223 10.82 -9.40 -13.80
C LEU A 223 10.32 -8.19 -12.99
N ALA A 224 10.05 -7.06 -13.65
CA ALA A 224 9.49 -5.88 -13.01
C ALA A 224 8.15 -6.20 -12.34
N ALA A 225 7.28 -6.96 -13.00
CA ALA A 225 6.01 -7.42 -12.43
C ALA A 225 6.23 -8.26 -11.16
N LEU A 226 7.20 -9.19 -11.18
CA LEU A 226 7.56 -9.99 -10.00
C LEU A 226 8.05 -9.11 -8.85
N VAL A 227 8.97 -8.17 -9.11
CA VAL A 227 9.48 -7.24 -8.09
C VAL A 227 8.34 -6.40 -7.50
N LEU A 228 7.45 -5.87 -8.35
CA LEU A 228 6.31 -5.06 -7.92
C LEU A 228 5.31 -5.87 -7.08
N ILE A 229 5.02 -7.12 -7.47
CA ILE A 229 4.17 -8.03 -6.68
C ILE A 229 4.82 -8.26 -5.31
N MET A 230 6.10 -8.64 -5.26
CA MET A 230 6.81 -8.90 -4.01
C MET A 230 6.88 -7.66 -3.11
N ALA A 231 7.04 -6.48 -3.70
CA ALA A 231 7.06 -5.20 -2.97
C ALA A 231 5.68 -4.84 -2.39
N ALA A 232 4.60 -5.05 -3.14
CA ALA A 232 3.25 -4.60 -2.77
C ALA A 232 2.44 -5.64 -1.97
N LEU A 233 2.78 -6.92 -2.08
CA LEU A 233 2.01 -8.02 -1.48
C LEU A 233 1.94 -7.92 0.06
N PRO A 234 3.04 -7.72 0.81
CA PRO A 234 2.98 -7.67 2.27
C PRO A 234 2.04 -6.56 2.78
N HIS A 235 2.12 -5.37 2.17
CA HIS A 235 1.26 -4.25 2.54
C HIS A 235 -0.21 -4.54 2.20
N THR A 236 -0.47 -5.15 1.04
CA THR A 236 -1.84 -5.47 0.59
C THR A 236 -2.49 -6.53 1.49
N VAL A 237 -1.75 -7.58 1.88
CA VAL A 237 -2.20 -8.62 2.82
C VAL A 237 -2.49 -8.03 4.21
N LEU A 238 -1.62 -7.16 4.71
CA LEU A 238 -1.86 -6.46 5.97
C LEU A 238 -3.10 -5.57 5.90
N ALA A 239 -3.24 -4.79 4.83
CA ALA A 239 -4.37 -3.89 4.65
C ALA A 239 -5.73 -4.62 4.54
N THR A 240 -5.75 -5.84 3.97
CA THR A 240 -6.96 -6.66 3.87
C THR A 240 -7.27 -7.38 5.18
N ALA A 241 -6.26 -7.99 5.83
CA ALA A 241 -6.42 -8.66 7.12
C ALA A 241 -6.96 -7.71 8.20
N LEU A 242 -6.49 -6.46 8.21
CA LEU A 242 -6.96 -5.42 9.14
C LEU A 242 -8.40 -4.97 8.88
N ARG A 243 -8.95 -5.17 7.68
CA ARG A 243 -10.37 -4.89 7.38
C ARG A 243 -11.28 -6.05 7.80
N HIS A 244 -10.86 -7.30 7.53
CA HIS A 244 -11.66 -8.46 7.91
C HIS A 244 -11.87 -8.57 9.43
N ARG A 245 -10.85 -8.26 10.24
CA ARG A 245 -10.97 -8.21 11.70
C ARG A 245 -11.93 -7.14 12.25
N ARG A 246 -12.58 -6.35 11.38
CA ARG A 246 -13.50 -5.25 11.73
C ARG A 246 -14.89 -5.42 11.16
N SER A 247 -15.14 -6.48 10.37
CA SER A 247 -16.50 -6.83 9.97
C SER A 247 -17.10 -7.64 11.13
N PRO A 248 -18.15 -7.14 11.80
CA PRO A 248 -18.84 -7.89 12.86
C PRO A 248 -19.47 -9.16 12.32
#